data_AF-A0A661KHD2-F1
#
_entry.id   AF-A0A661KHD2-F1
#
_cell.length_a   1.000
_cell.length_b   1.000
_cell.length_c   1.000
_cell.angle_alpha   90.00
_cell.angle_beta   90.00
_cell.angle_gamma   90.00
#
_symmetry.space_group_name_H-M   'P 1'
#
loop_
_entity.id
_entity.type
_entity.pdbx_description
1 polymer ?
#
loop_
_entity_poly.entity_id
_entity_poly.type
_entity_poly.pdbx_seq_one_letter_code
_entity_poly.pdbx_strand_id
1 'polypeptide(L)'
;MQLTRSRVDWNQIRHFRQDEWGRWEFVDPRLIYMMDQLREEIGAPIIIHEAYATSGHAKNSYHYIGKAVDFHIKTKKSFRTQLAVIMRIGFTGIGFYPWWEHPGWHVDIRPAFKTQLWVSPEKGVYKYLMP
;
A
#
# COMPACT_ATOMS: atom_id res chain seq x y z
N MET A 1 -12.91 22.49 14.37
CA MET A 1 -13.02 22.36 12.91
C MET A 1 -13.11 20.88 12.57
N GLN A 2 -14.31 20.36 12.33
CA GLN A 2 -14.49 18.96 11.88
C GLN A 2 -13.92 18.88 10.46
N LEU A 3 -12.74 18.28 10.31
CA LEU A 3 -12.21 17.91 9.00
C LEU A 3 -13.22 16.93 8.41
N THR A 4 -13.97 17.37 7.40
CA THR A 4 -14.77 16.50 6.56
C THR A 4 -13.81 15.47 5.99
N ARG A 5 -13.84 14.24 6.50
CA ARG A 5 -13.15 13.12 5.86
C ARG A 5 -13.73 13.06 4.46
N SER A 6 -12.96 13.44 3.44
CA SER A 6 -13.36 13.23 2.06
C SER A 6 -13.72 11.76 1.92
N ARG A 7 -14.83 11.47 1.25
CA ARG A 7 -15.25 10.10 0.97
C ARG A 7 -14.72 9.71 -0.41
N VAL A 8 -14.43 8.43 -0.59
CA VAL A 8 -14.07 7.89 -1.91
C VAL A 8 -15.29 8.00 -2.82
N ASP A 9 -15.11 8.60 -4.00
CA ASP A 9 -16.06 8.48 -5.10
C ASP A 9 -15.71 7.23 -5.91
N TRP A 10 -16.45 6.15 -5.67
CA TRP A 10 -16.21 4.84 -6.28
C TRP A 10 -16.54 4.79 -7.77
N ASN A 11 -17.26 5.78 -8.32
CA ASN A 11 -17.46 5.87 -9.76
C ASN A 11 -16.18 6.26 -10.51
N GLN A 12 -15.18 6.81 -9.81
CA GLN A 12 -13.88 7.18 -10.37
C GLN A 12 -12.82 6.08 -10.23
N ILE A 13 -13.09 5.05 -9.42
CA ILE A 13 -12.18 3.92 -9.22
C ILE A 13 -12.41 2.92 -10.33
N ARG A 14 -11.37 2.64 -11.12
CA ARG A 14 -11.50 1.83 -12.35
C ARG A 14 -11.22 0.36 -12.12
N HIS A 15 -10.30 0.06 -11.20
CA HIS A 15 -9.71 -1.26 -11.12
C HIS A 15 -10.11 -2.04 -9.86
N PHE A 16 -10.52 -1.36 -8.79
CA PHE A 16 -10.90 -1.99 -7.54
C PHE A 16 -12.39 -1.85 -7.25
N ARG A 17 -12.95 -2.89 -6.64
CA ARG A 17 -14.25 -2.86 -5.97
C ARG A 17 -14.07 -2.63 -4.48
N GLN A 18 -15.13 -2.15 -3.83
CA GLN A 18 -15.16 -1.88 -2.39
C GLN A 18 -14.81 -3.10 -1.54
N ASP A 19 -15.33 -4.28 -1.92
CA ASP A 19 -15.16 -5.54 -1.20
C ASP A 19 -13.71 -6.04 -1.18
N GLU A 20 -12.86 -5.57 -2.09
CA GLU A 20 -11.44 -5.93 -2.14
C GLU A 20 -10.61 -5.30 -1.00
N TRP A 21 -11.15 -4.29 -0.30
CA TRP A 21 -10.42 -3.49 0.69
C TRP A 21 -10.75 -3.84 2.15
N GLY A 22 -11.71 -4.74 2.39
CA GLY A 22 -12.25 -4.99 3.73
C GLY A 22 -12.97 -3.76 4.29
N ARG A 23 -12.47 -3.19 5.39
CA ARG A 23 -13.04 -2.00 6.07
C ARG A 23 -12.66 -0.68 5.37
N TRP A 24 -13.03 -0.56 4.10
CA TRP A 24 -12.63 0.54 3.21
C TRP A 24 -13.03 1.92 3.74
N GLU A 25 -14.13 2.03 4.49
CA GLU A 25 -14.57 3.29 5.11
C GLU A 25 -13.61 3.86 6.17
N PHE A 26 -12.62 3.08 6.61
CA PHE A 26 -11.55 3.52 7.51
C PHE A 26 -10.24 3.82 6.78
N VAL A 27 -10.16 3.57 5.47
CA VAL A 27 -8.98 3.81 4.64
C VAL A 27 -8.98 5.26 4.14
N ASP A 28 -7.82 5.90 4.15
CA ASP A 28 -7.62 7.23 3.60
C ASP A 28 -7.90 7.21 2.09
N PRO A 29 -8.86 8.01 1.58
CA PRO A 29 -9.25 7.95 0.17
C PRO A 29 -8.08 8.12 -0.80
N ARG A 30 -7.07 8.91 -0.43
CA ARG A 30 -5.89 9.13 -1.27
C ARG A 30 -5.16 7.83 -1.54
N LEU A 31 -5.07 6.94 -0.54
CA LEU A 31 -4.44 5.63 -0.70
C LEU A 31 -5.19 4.78 -1.74
N ILE A 32 -6.52 4.82 -1.74
CA ILE A 32 -7.35 4.08 -2.70
C ILE A 32 -7.12 4.59 -4.12
N TYR A 33 -7.16 5.90 -4.34
CA TYR A 33 -6.86 6.50 -5.65
C TYR A 33 -5.43 6.20 -6.12
N MET A 34 -4.44 6.28 -5.22
CA MET A 34 -3.05 5.96 -5.56
C MET A 34 -2.85 4.49 -5.93
N MET A 35 -3.55 3.57 -5.26
CA MET A 35 -3.52 2.15 -5.63
C MET A 35 -4.23 1.89 -6.95
N ASP A 36 -5.35 2.56 -7.24
CA ASP A 36 -6.04 2.48 -8.54
C ASP A 36 -5.10 2.92 -9.67
N GLN A 37 -4.41 4.05 -9.49
CA GLN A 37 -3.37 4.53 -10.41
C GLN A 37 -2.19 3.55 -10.52
N LEU A 38 -1.74 2.96 -9.41
CA LEU A 38 -0.68 1.95 -9.42
C LEU A 38 -1.08 0.75 -10.29
N ARG A 39 -2.33 0.28 -10.16
CA ARG A 39 -2.85 -0.85 -10.93
C ARG A 39 -2.91 -0.54 -12.42
N GLU A 40 -3.36 0.66 -12.79
CA GLU A 40 -3.35 1.15 -14.17
C GLU A 40 -1.92 1.17 -14.74
N GLU A 41 -0.98 1.80 -14.03
CA GLU A 41 0.40 2.01 -14.47
C GLU A 41 1.21 0.70 -14.58
N ILE A 42 0.94 -0.26 -13.70
CA ILE A 42 1.53 -1.59 -13.81
C ILE A 42 0.87 -2.41 -14.92
N GLY A 43 -0.41 -2.18 -15.20
CA GLY A 43 -1.18 -2.93 -16.19
C GLY A 43 -1.34 -4.41 -15.81
N ALA A 44 -1.41 -4.71 -14.51
CA ALA A 44 -1.59 -6.08 -14.01
C ALA A 44 -2.48 -6.10 -12.75
N PRO A 45 -3.17 -7.21 -12.46
CA PRO A 45 -4.00 -7.30 -11.25
C PRO A 45 -3.17 -7.12 -9.98
N ILE A 46 -3.70 -6.31 -9.07
CA ILE A 46 -3.19 -6.12 -7.71
C ILE A 46 -4.20 -6.74 -6.75
N ILE A 47 -3.73 -7.60 -5.87
CA ILE A 47 -4.56 -8.27 -4.87
C ILE A 47 -4.22 -7.65 -3.51
N ILE A 48 -5.23 -7.01 -2.91
CA ILE A 48 -5.13 -6.43 -1.58
C ILE A 48 -5.31 -7.53 -0.54
N HIS A 49 -4.42 -7.54 0.45
CA HIS A 49 -4.46 -8.49 1.56
C HIS A 49 -4.94 -7.83 2.85
N GLU A 50 -4.47 -6.61 3.11
CA GLU A 50 -4.92 -5.86 4.29
C GLU A 50 -4.72 -4.36 4.08
N ALA A 51 -5.69 -3.55 4.50
CA ALA A 51 -5.61 -2.10 4.51
C ALA A 51 -5.80 -1.55 5.93
N TYR A 52 -7.04 -1.36 6.38
CA TYR A 52 -7.30 -1.00 7.77
C TYR A 52 -7.28 -2.23 8.68
N ALA A 53 -6.49 -2.17 9.75
CA ALA A 53 -6.39 -3.20 10.77
C ALA A 53 -6.60 -2.61 12.17
N THR A 54 -6.92 -3.46 13.15
CA THR A 54 -7.03 -3.06 14.57
C THR A 54 -5.99 -3.75 15.47
N SER A 55 -5.27 -4.73 14.94
CA SER A 55 -4.22 -5.50 15.61
C SER A 55 -3.28 -6.15 14.58
N GLY A 56 -2.26 -6.88 15.02
CA GLY A 56 -1.40 -7.70 14.14
C GLY A 56 -0.19 -6.99 13.54
N HIS A 57 -0.06 -5.68 13.76
CA HIS A 57 1.02 -4.85 13.26
C HIS A 57 1.87 -4.22 14.37
N ALA A 58 3.02 -3.65 14.00
CA ALA A 58 3.85 -2.86 14.91
C ALA A 58 3.07 -1.71 15.57
N LYS A 59 3.47 -1.31 16.80
CA LYS A 59 2.74 -0.37 17.68
C LYS A 59 2.24 0.91 17.00
N ASN A 60 2.99 1.46 16.05
CA ASN A 60 2.67 2.71 15.35
C ASN A 60 2.42 2.49 13.85
N SER A 61 1.88 1.33 13.47
CA SER A 61 1.61 0.98 12.08
C SER A 61 0.58 1.91 11.44
N TYR A 62 0.81 2.24 10.16
CA TYR A 62 -0.11 3.04 9.38
C TYR A 62 -1.40 2.28 9.00
N HIS A 63 -1.43 0.95 9.13
CA HIS A 63 -2.66 0.16 9.00
C HIS A 63 -3.71 0.55 10.04
N TYR A 64 -3.29 0.88 11.27
CA TYR A 64 -4.19 1.26 12.37
C TYR A 64 -4.89 2.60 12.18
N ILE A 65 -4.41 3.40 11.24
CA ILE A 65 -5.00 4.70 10.88
C ILE A 65 -5.45 4.76 9.42
N GLY A 66 -5.55 3.59 8.75
CA GLY A 66 -6.06 3.47 7.39
C GLY A 66 -5.18 4.10 6.33
N LYS A 67 -3.87 4.19 6.56
CA LYS A 67 -2.93 4.86 5.65
C LYS A 67 -1.92 3.91 5.03
N ALA A 68 -2.07 2.61 5.23
CA ALA A 68 -1.23 1.57 4.65
C ALA A 68 -2.07 0.51 3.95
N VAL A 69 -1.42 -0.19 3.02
CA VAL A 69 -1.98 -1.36 2.34
C VAL A 69 -0.86 -2.37 2.06
N ASP A 70 -1.16 -3.62 2.38
CA ASP A 70 -0.34 -4.78 2.03
C ASP A 70 -1.01 -5.50 0.85
N PHE A 71 -0.22 -5.85 -0.17
CA PHE A 71 -0.72 -6.40 -1.42
C PHE A 71 0.33 -7.23 -2.16
N HIS A 72 -0.09 -7.93 -3.20
CA HIS A 72 0.83 -8.46 -4.20
C HIS A 72 0.35 -8.14 -5.61
N ILE A 73 1.25 -8.24 -6.59
CA ILE A 73 0.97 -7.95 -8.00
C ILE A 73 1.07 -9.25 -8.80
N LYS A 74 -0.02 -9.65 -9.46
CA LYS A 74 -0.05 -10.83 -10.33
C LYS A 74 0.55 -10.53 -11.69
N THR A 75 1.89 -10.50 -11.75
CA THR A 75 2.63 -10.14 -12.97
C THR A 75 3.93 -10.91 -13.14
N LYS A 76 4.43 -10.97 -14.38
CA LYS A 76 5.78 -11.45 -14.73
C LYS A 76 6.82 -10.32 -14.73
N LYS A 77 6.42 -9.06 -14.54
CA LYS A 77 7.35 -7.93 -14.46
C LYS A 77 8.30 -8.12 -13.28
N SER A 78 9.57 -7.77 -13.48
CA SER A 78 10.59 -7.87 -12.42
C SER A 78 10.22 -7.01 -11.20
N PHE A 79 10.66 -7.39 -9.99
CA PHE A 79 10.45 -6.58 -8.79
C PHE A 79 11.08 -5.19 -8.90
N ARG A 80 12.17 -5.05 -9.66
CA ARG A 80 12.77 -3.74 -9.97
C ARG A 80 11.80 -2.87 -10.76
N THR A 81 11.10 -3.43 -11.76
CA THR A 81 10.08 -2.72 -12.53
C THR A 81 8.89 -2.36 -11.64
N GLN A 82 8.43 -3.28 -10.80
CA GLN A 82 7.33 -3.03 -9.85
C GLN A 82 7.69 -1.88 -8.90
N LEU A 83 8.87 -1.93 -8.26
CA LEU A 83 9.38 -0.89 -7.37
C LEU A 83 9.48 0.47 -8.06
N ALA A 84 10.00 0.52 -9.30
CA ALA A 84 10.12 1.77 -10.04
C ALA A 84 8.76 2.44 -10.27
N VAL A 85 7.71 1.66 -10.57
CA VAL A 85 6.35 2.20 -10.71
C VAL A 85 5.79 2.64 -9.36
N ILE A 86 5.93 1.81 -8.31
CA ILE A 86 5.50 2.16 -6.94
C ILE A 86 6.12 3.48 -6.49
N MET A 87 7.43 3.67 -6.68
CA MET A 87 8.12 4.91 -6.36
C MET A 87 7.59 6.10 -7.17
N ARG A 88 7.27 5.91 -8.46
CA ARG A 88 6.72 6.97 -9.32
C ARG A 88 5.32 7.43 -8.91
N ILE A 89 4.49 6.53 -8.34
CA ILE A 89 3.18 6.91 -7.78
C ILE A 89 3.35 7.87 -6.60
N GLY A 90 4.48 7.83 -5.88
CA GLY A 90 4.79 8.77 -4.80
C GLY A 90 4.36 8.29 -3.42
N PHE A 91 4.26 6.98 -3.19
CA PHE A 91 4.14 6.44 -1.83
C PHE A 91 5.37 6.82 -1.01
N THR A 92 5.16 7.18 0.25
CA THR A 92 6.25 7.64 1.14
C THR A 92 6.73 6.55 2.09
N GLY A 93 5.95 5.48 2.28
CA GLY A 93 6.47 4.24 2.85
C GLY A 93 6.35 3.12 1.84
N ILE A 94 7.44 2.38 1.62
CA ILE A 94 7.49 1.25 0.70
C ILE A 94 8.25 0.10 1.36
N GLY A 95 7.60 -1.04 1.50
CA GLY A 95 8.19 -2.28 2.02
C GLY A 95 8.12 -3.40 0.99
N PHE A 96 9.18 -4.19 0.88
CA PHE A 96 9.19 -5.39 0.05
C PHE A 96 9.41 -6.65 0.89
N TYR A 97 8.60 -7.69 0.66
CA TYR A 97 8.60 -8.93 1.44
C TYR A 97 8.77 -10.15 0.50
N PRO A 98 10.01 -10.51 0.13
CA PRO A 98 10.28 -11.68 -0.72
C PRO A 98 9.68 -13.00 -0.22
N TRP A 99 9.54 -13.16 1.10
CA TRP A 99 9.09 -14.39 1.75
C TRP A 99 7.57 -14.51 1.89
N TRP A 100 6.81 -13.45 1.61
CA TRP A 100 5.37 -13.38 1.86
C TRP A 100 4.61 -13.16 0.54
N GLU A 101 3.50 -13.87 0.32
CA GLU A 101 2.53 -13.61 -0.76
C GLU A 101 3.08 -13.45 -2.18
N HIS A 102 3.98 -14.35 -2.61
CA HIS A 102 4.49 -14.41 -3.99
C HIS A 102 4.99 -13.07 -4.58
N PRO A 103 6.17 -12.64 -4.14
CA PRO A 103 6.44 -11.60 -3.14
C PRO A 103 5.41 -10.47 -3.01
N GLY A 104 5.18 -10.07 -1.75
CA GLY A 104 4.29 -9.00 -1.36
C GLY A 104 5.00 -7.66 -1.20
N TRP A 105 4.18 -6.62 -1.25
CA TRP A 105 4.52 -5.23 -1.07
C TRP A 105 3.69 -4.63 0.05
N HIS A 106 4.29 -3.67 0.73
CA HIS A 106 3.61 -2.72 1.61
C HIS A 106 3.78 -1.34 1.01
N VAL A 107 2.72 -0.55 1.02
CA VAL A 107 2.83 0.89 0.82
C VAL A 107 2.01 1.65 1.84
N ASP A 108 2.46 2.86 2.17
CA ASP A 108 1.72 3.78 3.01
C ASP A 108 1.98 5.25 2.67
N ILE A 109 1.11 6.11 3.21
CA ILE A 109 1.19 7.57 3.08
C ILE A 109 1.54 8.23 4.41
N ARG A 110 2.83 8.23 4.71
CA ARG A 110 3.47 8.96 5.82
C ARG A 110 3.93 10.37 5.41
N PRO A 111 4.18 11.28 6.37
CA PRO A 111 4.77 12.58 6.07
C PRO A 111 6.08 12.44 5.30
N ALA A 112 6.33 13.33 4.33
CA ALA A 112 7.50 13.23 3.44
C ALA A 112 8.85 13.19 4.17
N PHE A 113 8.99 13.93 5.28
CA PHE A 113 10.19 13.90 6.11
C PHE A 113 10.38 12.58 6.90
N LYS A 114 9.42 11.66 6.84
CA LYS A 114 9.48 10.31 7.41
C LYS A 114 9.51 9.22 6.34
N THR A 115 9.83 9.56 5.09
CA THR A 115 9.83 8.60 3.98
C THR A 115 10.73 7.42 4.32
N GLN A 116 10.25 6.19 4.09
CA GLN A 116 11.02 4.98 4.33
C GLN A 116 10.89 4.00 3.18
N LEU A 117 11.99 3.34 2.89
CA LEU A 117 12.06 2.20 1.98
C LEU A 117 12.75 1.08 2.75
N TRP A 118 12.15 -0.11 2.79
CA TRP A 118 12.74 -1.26 3.48
C TRP A 118 12.50 -2.56 2.74
N VAL A 119 13.32 -3.55 3.06
CA VAL A 119 13.11 -4.94 2.68
C VAL A 119 12.98 -5.76 3.96
N SER A 120 12.01 -6.66 4.00
CA SER A 120 11.95 -7.72 5.00
C SER A 120 12.38 -9.03 4.34
N PRO A 121 13.66 -9.43 4.43
CA PRO A 121 14.16 -10.62 3.73
C PRO A 121 13.61 -11.92 4.32
N GLU A 122 13.23 -11.89 5.59
CA GLU A 122 12.60 -12.99 6.32
C GLU A 122 11.66 -12.43 7.39
N LYS A 123 10.73 -13.26 7.88
CA LYS A 123 9.69 -12.84 8.82
C LYS A 123 10.30 -12.26 10.10
N GLY A 124 9.94 -11.01 10.41
CA GLY A 124 10.41 -10.30 11.60
C GLY A 124 11.74 -9.56 11.45
N VAL A 125 12.43 -9.69 10.30
CA VAL A 125 13.66 -8.95 10.00
C VAL A 125 13.35 -7.84 9.03
N TYR A 126 13.87 -6.63 9.31
CA TYR A 126 13.65 -5.43 8.51
C TYR A 126 14.97 -4.71 8.26
N LYS A 127 15.26 -4.41 6.99
CA LYS A 127 16.44 -3.66 6.55
C LYS A 127 15.98 -2.37 5.88
N TYR A 128 16.18 -1.25 6.56
CA TYR A 128 15.85 0.08 6.04
C TYR A 128 16.93 0.55 5.08
N LEU A 129 16.52 0.98 3.89
CA LEU A 129 17.39 1.43 2.80
C LEU A 129 17.51 2.96 2.74
N MET A 130 16.67 3.67 3.49
CA MET A 130 16.74 5.11 3.70
C MET A 130 16.75 5.37 5.22
N PRO A 131 17.87 5.87 5.78
CA PRO A 131 17.98 6.20 7.21
C PRO A 131 17.21 7.48 7.57
#